data_AF-A0AAN0LY86-F1
#
_entry.id   AF-A0AAN0LY86-F1
#
_cell.length_a   1.000
_cell.length_b   1.000
_cell.length_c   1.000
_cell.angle_alpha   90.00
_cell.angle_beta   90.00
_cell.angle_gamma   90.00
#
_symmetry.space_group_name_H-M   'P 1'
#
loop_
_entity.id
_entity.type
_entity.pdbx_description
1 polymer ?
#
loop_
_entity_poly.entity_id
_entity_poly.type
_entity_poly.pdbx_seq_one_letter_code
_entity_poly.pdbx_strand_id
1 'polypeptide(L)'
;MNERKIRNQKNSTLNTYCSYDKAVITTTTMIVKIPVPLYGYMNLGDAMIMLSVILLPVRGALFAAGVGSAIADIFLGYPQYALFTLFIKAFEVVIILLLKRFLSTKKYAVPFSSLD
;
A
#
# COMPACT_ATOMS: atom_id res chain seq x y z
N MET A 1 28.55 0.61 19.42
CA MET A 1 27.27 1.16 19.90
C MET A 1 26.50 2.00 18.85
N ASN A 2 27.12 2.42 17.74
CA ASN A 2 26.46 3.22 16.68
C ASN A 2 25.49 2.44 15.77
N GLU A 3 25.83 1.20 15.42
CA GLU A 3 25.03 0.33 14.52
C GLU A 3 23.57 0.15 14.96
N ARG A 4 23.33 -0.01 16.28
CA ARG A 4 21.97 -0.17 16.82
C ARG A 4 21.17 1.14 16.77
N LYS A 5 21.81 2.29 17.03
CA LYS A 5 21.16 3.60 16.94
C LYS A 5 20.77 3.92 15.50
N ILE A 6 21.67 3.69 14.54
CA ILE A 6 21.41 3.89 13.11
C ILE A 6 20.25 3.02 12.65
N ARG A 7 20.24 1.72 13.02
CA ARG A 7 19.17 0.79 12.65
C ARG A 7 17.81 1.17 13.25
N ASN A 8 17.78 1.56 14.52
CA ASN A 8 16.55 2.03 15.17
C ASN A 8 16.02 3.32 14.54
N GLN A 9 16.91 4.24 14.16
CA GLN A 9 16.53 5.47 13.46
C GLN A 9 15.98 5.17 12.06
N LYS A 10 16.61 4.25 11.33
CA LYS A 10 16.16 3.78 10.01
C LYS A 10 14.78 3.11 10.08
N ASN A 11 14.53 2.27 11.08
CA ASN A 11 13.23 1.63 11.28
C ASN A 11 12.14 2.63 11.69
N SER A 12 12.50 3.64 12.48
CA SER A 12 11.57 4.71 12.87
C SER A 12 11.11 5.52 11.66
N THR A 13 12.03 5.95 10.79
CA THR A 13 11.67 6.69 9.57
C THR A 13 10.81 5.84 8.63
N LEU A 14 11.12 4.54 8.51
CA LEU A 14 10.39 3.59 7.67
C LEU A 14 8.94 3.37 8.13
N ASN A 15 8.71 3.27 9.45
CA ASN A 15 7.36 3.20 10.02
C ASN A 15 6.56 4.48 9.79
N THR A 16 7.22 5.64 9.81
CA THR A 16 6.58 6.92 9.50
C THR A 16 6.13 6.96 8.04
N TYR A 17 6.97 6.53 7.09
CA TYR A 17 6.58 6.43 5.67
C TYR A 17 5.39 5.48 5.44
N CYS A 18 5.38 4.32 6.10
CA CYS A 18 4.24 3.39 6.04
C CYS A 18 2.94 4.02 6.57
N SER A 19 3.04 4.93 7.54
CA SER A 19 1.88 5.58 8.16
C SER A 19 1.29 6.65 7.26
N TYR A 20 2.13 7.44 6.58
CA TYR A 20 1.66 8.41 5.59
C TYR A 20 0.98 7.73 4.40
N ASP A 21 1.58 6.64 3.90
CA ASP A 21 1.04 5.91 2.76
C ASP A 21 -0.34 5.29 3.06
N LYS A 22 -0.53 4.73 4.27
CA LYS A 22 -1.87 4.32 4.77
C LYS A 22 -2.89 5.43 4.69
N ALA A 23 -2.53 6.63 5.13
CA ALA A 23 -3.44 7.77 5.16
C ALA A 23 -3.83 8.21 3.75
N VAL A 24 -2.87 8.21 2.81
CA VAL A 24 -3.13 8.53 1.39
C VAL A 24 -4.03 7.46 0.76
N ILE A 25 -3.71 6.17 0.93
CA ILE A 25 -4.54 5.07 0.42
C ILE A 25 -5.97 5.18 0.96
N THR A 26 -6.13 5.36 2.26
CA THR A 26 -7.44 5.55 2.90
C THR A 26 -8.21 6.71 2.25
N THR A 27 -7.57 7.88 2.14
CA THR A 27 -8.19 9.10 1.62
C THR A 27 -8.56 8.96 0.14
N THR A 28 -7.68 8.39 -0.69
CA THR A 28 -7.96 8.16 -2.11
C THR A 28 -9.07 7.14 -2.32
N THR A 29 -9.13 6.10 -1.48
CA THR A 29 -10.20 5.09 -1.50
C THR A 29 -11.56 5.71 -1.11
N MET A 30 -11.55 6.71 -0.22
CA MET A 30 -12.76 7.44 0.17
C MET A 30 -13.24 8.44 -0.87
N ILE A 31 -12.33 9.23 -1.46
CA ILE A 31 -12.69 10.40 -2.26
C ILE A 31 -13.06 10.02 -3.70
N VAL A 32 -12.39 9.03 -4.29
CA VAL A 32 -12.40 8.87 -5.75
C VAL A 32 -13.14 7.61 -6.17
N LYS A 33 -14.47 7.68 -6.14
CA LYS A 33 -15.35 6.78 -6.88
C LYS A 33 -15.84 7.50 -8.11
N ILE A 34 -15.05 7.50 -9.18
CA ILE A 34 -15.47 8.09 -10.46
C ILE A 34 -16.34 7.04 -11.17
N PRO A 35 -17.66 7.28 -11.32
CA PRO A 35 -18.51 6.37 -12.09
C PRO A 35 -18.12 6.49 -13.56
N VAL A 36 -17.69 5.38 -14.16
CA VAL A 36 -17.38 5.34 -15.59
C VAL A 36 -18.64 4.87 -16.33
N PRO A 37 -19.04 5.51 -17.45
CA PRO A 37 -20.29 5.20 -18.15
C PRO A 37 -20.37 3.78 -18.75
N LEU A 38 -19.27 3.01 -18.75
CA LEU A 38 -19.25 1.58 -19.10
C LEU A 38 -19.06 0.73 -17.83
N TYR A 39 -20.15 0.41 -17.12
CA TYR A 39 -20.29 -0.65 -16.09
C TYR A 39 -19.10 -0.89 -15.14
N GLY A 40 -18.32 0.14 -14.80
CA GLY A 40 -17.05 -0.02 -14.08
C GLY A 40 -16.78 1.17 -13.18
N TYR A 41 -16.25 0.87 -11.99
CA TYR A 41 -15.69 1.87 -11.09
C TYR A 41 -14.18 1.89 -11.27
N MET A 42 -13.61 3.04 -11.59
CA MET A 42 -12.16 3.22 -11.44
C MET A 42 -11.86 3.58 -9.98
N ASN A 43 -11.41 2.61 -9.20
CA ASN A 43 -10.86 2.86 -7.87
C ASN A 43 -9.45 3.44 -8.02
N LEU A 44 -9.32 4.75 -7.89
CA LEU A 44 -8.00 5.39 -7.83
C LEU A 44 -7.16 4.88 -6.64
N GLY A 45 -7.80 4.28 -5.63
CA GLY A 45 -7.13 3.58 -4.53
C GLY A 45 -6.22 2.44 -5.00
N ASP A 46 -6.60 1.72 -6.06
CA ASP A 46 -5.84 0.56 -6.58
C ASP A 46 -4.53 1.02 -7.22
N ALA A 47 -4.57 2.16 -7.93
CA ALA A 47 -3.37 2.79 -8.48
C ALA A 47 -2.41 3.25 -7.37
N MET A 48 -2.93 3.76 -6.25
CA MET A 48 -2.11 4.15 -5.10
C MET A 48 -1.50 2.94 -4.39
N ILE A 49 -2.20 1.81 -4.33
CA ILE A 49 -1.66 0.55 -3.81
C ILE A 49 -0.51 0.05 -4.69
N MET A 50 -0.66 0.09 -6.02
CA MET A 50 0.44 -0.24 -6.93
C MET A 50 1.66 0.66 -6.74
N LEU A 51 1.44 1.96 -6.53
CA LEU A 51 2.51 2.92 -6.24
C LEU A 51 3.21 2.59 -4.90
N SER A 52 2.43 2.31 -3.85
CA SER A 52 2.93 1.90 -2.53
C SER A 52 3.86 0.68 -2.60
N VAL A 53 3.50 -0.36 -3.37
CA VAL A 53 4.32 -1.57 -3.54
C VAL A 53 5.66 -1.30 -4.24
N ILE A 54 5.75 -0.22 -5.01
CA ILE A 54 6.99 0.20 -5.66
C ILE A 54 7.85 1.02 -4.68
N LEU A 55 7.24 1.91 -3.88
CA LEU A 55 7.93 2.84 -3.00
C LEU A 55 8.36 2.23 -1.66
N LEU A 56 7.54 1.36 -1.08
CA LEU A 56 7.74 0.82 0.27
C LEU A 56 8.29 -0.62 0.24
N PRO A 57 9.01 -1.04 1.29
CA PRO A 57 9.35 -2.45 1.47
C PRO A 57 8.08 -3.29 1.59
N VAL A 58 8.18 -4.55 1.16
CA VAL A 58 7.03 -5.46 0.98
C VAL A 58 6.13 -5.51 2.20
N ARG A 59 6.73 -5.62 3.39
CA ARG A 59 6.01 -5.69 4.66
C ARG A 59 5.24 -4.39 4.94
N GLY A 60 5.85 -3.24 4.65
CA GLY A 60 5.22 -1.93 4.81
C GLY A 60 4.05 -1.74 3.87
N ALA A 61 4.22 -2.07 2.59
CA ALA A 61 3.17 -1.94 1.57
C ALA A 61 1.95 -2.84 1.84
N LEU A 62 2.18 -4.09 2.30
CA LEU A 62 1.10 -5.03 2.62
C LEU A 62 0.25 -4.54 3.80
N PHE A 63 0.90 -4.07 4.85
CA PHE A 63 0.22 -3.46 5.99
C PHE A 63 -0.42 -2.12 5.62
N ALA A 64 0.17 -1.34 4.71
CA ALA A 64 -0.35 -0.05 4.34
C ALA A 64 -1.63 -0.15 3.50
N ALA A 65 -1.61 -0.99 2.47
CA ALA A 65 -2.75 -1.25 1.61
C ALA A 65 -3.89 -1.96 2.35
N GLY A 66 -3.60 -3.05 3.06
CA GLY A 66 -4.63 -3.84 3.76
C GLY A 66 -5.32 -3.05 4.87
N VAL A 67 -4.55 -2.40 5.74
CA VAL A 67 -5.12 -1.63 6.87
C VAL A 67 -5.75 -0.33 6.40
N GLY A 68 -5.13 0.39 5.46
CA GLY A 68 -5.66 1.64 4.93
C GLY A 68 -7.01 1.45 4.23
N SER A 69 -7.14 0.45 3.36
CA SER A 69 -8.40 0.17 2.68
C SER A 69 -9.48 -0.41 3.62
N ALA A 70 -9.12 -1.24 4.60
CA ALA A 70 -10.09 -1.70 5.61
C ALA A 70 -10.64 -0.55 6.47
N ILE A 71 -9.79 0.40 6.85
CA ILE A 71 -10.24 1.62 7.55
C ILE A 71 -11.16 2.45 6.65
N ALA A 72 -10.85 2.56 5.35
CA ALA A 72 -11.70 3.26 4.41
C ALA A 72 -13.13 2.69 4.37
N ASP A 73 -13.28 1.37 4.31
CA ASP A 73 -14.61 0.73 4.27
C ASP A 73 -15.40 0.88 5.57
N ILE A 74 -14.73 0.87 6.72
CA ILE A 74 -15.37 1.15 8.01
C ILE A 74 -15.93 2.58 8.02
N PHE A 75 -15.15 3.56 7.58
CA PHE A 75 -15.56 4.96 7.52
C PHE A 75 -16.62 5.23 6.45
N LEU A 76 -16.66 4.44 5.37
CA LEU A 76 -17.72 4.52 4.37
C LEU A 76 -19.06 3.90 4.82
N GLY A 77 -19.13 3.35 6.04
CA GLY A 77 -20.35 2.76 6.61
C GLY A 77 -20.57 1.30 6.24
N TYR A 78 -19.55 0.61 5.73
CA TYR A 78 -19.59 -0.78 5.26
C TYR A 78 -18.61 -1.69 6.02
N PRO A 79 -18.65 -1.74 7.37
CA PRO A 79 -17.65 -2.45 8.18
C PRO A 79 -17.63 -3.96 7.94
N GLN A 80 -18.75 -4.58 7.54
CA GLN A 80 -18.80 -5.99 7.16
C GLN A 80 -17.92 -6.32 5.95
N TYR A 81 -17.74 -5.36 5.03
CA TYR A 81 -16.90 -5.52 3.85
C TYR A 81 -15.42 -5.25 4.15
N ALA A 82 -15.11 -4.53 5.22
CA ALA A 82 -13.73 -4.21 5.60
C ALA A 82 -12.85 -5.46 5.78
N LEU A 83 -13.40 -6.54 6.35
CA LEU A 83 -12.65 -7.80 6.50
C LEU A 83 -12.35 -8.42 5.13
N PHE A 84 -13.32 -8.44 4.22
CA PHE A 84 -13.13 -8.95 2.87
C PHE A 84 -12.14 -8.09 2.08
N THR A 85 -12.24 -6.76 2.17
CA THR A 85 -11.32 -5.83 1.52
C THR A 85 -9.90 -5.98 2.02
N LEU A 86 -9.70 -6.23 3.32
CA LEU A 86 -8.37 -6.49 3.87
C LEU A 86 -7.71 -7.69 3.19
N PHE A 87 -8.44 -8.79 2.99
CA PHE A 87 -7.93 -9.97 2.28
C PHE A 87 -7.70 -9.68 0.80
N ILE A 88 -8.65 -9.04 0.12
CA ILE A 88 -8.54 -8.74 -1.32
C ILE A 88 -7.34 -7.83 -1.59
N LYS A 89 -7.16 -6.77 -0.80
CA LYS A 89 -6.04 -5.84 -0.94
C LYS A 89 -4.69 -6.46 -0.56
N ALA A 90 -4.67 -7.34 0.44
CA ALA A 90 -3.45 -8.11 0.74
C ALA A 90 -3.05 -9.01 -0.45
N PHE A 91 -4.02 -9.70 -1.07
CA PHE A 91 -3.77 -10.51 -2.26
C PHE A 91 -3.30 -9.69 -3.46
N GLU A 92 -3.92 -8.52 -3.69
CA GLU A 92 -3.53 -7.59 -4.75
C GLU A 92 -2.04 -7.21 -4.63
N VAL A 93 -1.58 -6.84 -3.43
CA VAL A 93 -0.17 -6.53 -3.17
C VAL A 93 0.75 -7.72 -3.45
N VAL A 94 0.35 -8.92 -3.05
CA VAL A 94 1.14 -10.16 -3.31
C VAL A 94 1.28 -10.41 -4.80
N ILE A 95 0.19 -10.24 -5.57
CA ILE A 95 0.20 -10.42 -7.02
C ILE A 95 1.11 -9.37 -7.68
N ILE A 96 0.99 -8.10 -7.31
CA ILE A 96 1.85 -7.02 -7.84
C ILE A 96 3.32 -7.28 -7.52
N LEU A 97 3.62 -7.76 -6.31
CA LEU A 97 4.98 -8.12 -5.92
C LEU A 97 5.54 -9.27 -6.75
N LEU A 98 4.73 -10.32 -6.95
CA LEU A 98 5.12 -11.46 -7.77
C LEU A 98 5.34 -11.04 -9.22
N LEU A 99 4.46 -10.18 -9.75
CA LEU A 99 4.59 -9.58 -11.07
C LEU A 99 5.88 -8.76 -11.19
N LYS A 100 6.18 -7.90 -10.20
CA LYS A 100 7.43 -7.13 -10.13
C LYS A 100 8.68 -8.02 -10.08
N ARG A 101 8.59 -9.21 -9.49
CA ARG A 101 9.68 -10.18 -9.48
C ARG A 101 9.83 -10.91 -10.82
N PHE A 102 8.71 -11.20 -11.48
CA PHE A 102 8.66 -11.94 -12.75
C PHE A 102 9.02 -11.06 -13.95
N LEU A 103 8.46 -9.85 -14.01
CA LEU A 103 8.91 -8.79 -14.89
C LEU A 103 10.25 -8.34 -14.31
N SER A 104 11.34 -8.87 -14.84
CA SER A 104 12.71 -8.44 -14.53
C SER A 104 12.93 -6.98 -14.94
N THR A 105 12.23 -6.04 -14.30
CA THR A 105 12.47 -4.62 -14.46
C THR A 105 13.89 -4.35 -14.01
N LYS A 106 14.72 -3.83 -14.94
CA LYS A 106 16.01 -3.20 -14.61
C LYS A 106 15.85 -2.46 -13.28
N LYS A 107 16.80 -2.65 -12.35
CA LYS A 107 16.80 -2.00 -11.03
C LYS A 107 16.63 -0.48 -11.19
N TYR A 108 15.40 0.01 -11.12
CA TYR A 108 15.18 1.38 -10.73
C TYR A 108 15.52 1.42 -9.24
N ALA A 109 16.64 2.08 -8.91
CA ALA A 109 17.09 2.24 -7.55
C ALA A 109 16.11 3.18 -6.84
N VAL A 110 14.99 2.60 -6.37
CA VAL A 110 14.13 3.30 -5.42
C VAL A 110 14.96 3.38 -4.13
N PRO A 111 15.30 4.59 -3.65
CA PRO A 111 16.22 4.76 -2.53
C PRO A 111 15.75 4.06 -1.24
N PHE A 112 14.46 3.70 -1.18
CA PHE A 112 13.84 3.02 -0.05
C PHE A 112 13.76 1.49 -0.19
N SER A 113 14.03 0.91 -1.36
CA SER A 113 13.99 -0.54 -1.56
C SER A 113 15.25 -1.27 -1.05
N SER A 114 16.35 -0.56 -0.85
CA SER A 114 17.61 -1.08 -0.31
C SER A 114 17.62 -1.19 1.23
N LEU A 115 16.44 -1.30 1.83
CA LEU A 115 16.21 -1.35 3.27
C LEU A 115 15.86 -2.73 3.81
N ASP A 116 15.62 -3.69 2.91
CA ASP A 116 15.45 -5.11 3.23
C ASP A 116 16.79 -5.78 3.61
#